data_AF-A0A6P1MAT8-F1
#
_entry.id   AF-A0A6P1MAT8-F1
#
_cell.length_a   1.000
_cell.length_b   1.000
_cell.length_c   1.000
_cell.angle_alpha   90.00
_cell.angle_beta   90.00
_cell.angle_gamma   90.00
#
_symmetry.space_group_name_H-M   'P 1'
#
loop_
_entity.id
_entity.type
_entity.pdbx_description
1 polymer ?
#
loop_
_entity_poly.entity_id
_entity_poly.type
_entity_poly.pdbx_seq_one_letter_code
_entity_poly.pdbx_strand_id
1 'polypeptide(L)'
;MKTLILVRHGEFMHKDPFVPDIGRPMTRKGRRDLQAVAARFAELNIVPDLIVTSPARRTGETAEIFGRKVGLSRDQMQVNEDLFEAEKREILRVVHLLDDKLDTVMLVGHDPAMSSMLHHLVNADVYKLKFASFAVLNISGRWRDASFGRAELVHLDVPRPVPVKIGWREKLACWKRERIQKLEVFSVFMVCLLLILAAVAAMIYFTAHKASGGTP
;
A
#
# COMPACT_ATOMS: atom_id res chain seq x y z
N MET A 1 -0.59 -0.42 -27.87
CA MET A 1 -0.37 -0.04 -26.47
C MET A 1 -0.71 -1.25 -25.63
N LYS A 2 0.07 -1.56 -24.59
CA LYS A 2 -0.15 -2.69 -23.69
C LYS A 2 -0.45 -2.20 -22.28
N THR A 3 -1.36 -2.86 -21.58
CA THR A 3 -1.79 -2.52 -20.23
C THR A 3 -1.30 -3.59 -19.26
N LEU A 4 -0.32 -3.24 -18.42
CA LEU A 4 0.20 -4.12 -17.38
C LEU A 4 -0.44 -3.77 -16.03
N ILE A 5 -1.04 -4.74 -15.37
CA ILE A 5 -1.61 -4.58 -14.03
C ILE A 5 -0.74 -5.35 -13.05
N LEU A 6 -0.09 -4.65 -12.12
CA LEU A 6 0.71 -5.27 -11.07
C LEU A 6 -0.12 -5.36 -9.79
N VAL A 7 -0.25 -6.55 -9.22
CA VAL A 7 -1.02 -6.81 -8.00
C VAL A 7 -0.15 -7.47 -6.95
N ARG A 8 -0.11 -6.88 -5.76
CA ARG A 8 0.39 -7.57 -4.57
C ARG A 8 -0.73 -8.39 -3.95
N HIS A 9 -0.47 -9.66 -3.62
CA HIS A 9 -1.45 -10.53 -2.98
C HIS A 9 -2.04 -9.96 -1.68
N GLY A 10 -3.21 -10.48 -1.28
CA GLY A 10 -3.86 -10.13 -0.01
C GLY A 10 -3.08 -10.55 1.24
N GLU A 11 -3.45 -9.97 2.39
CA GLU A 11 -2.85 -10.28 3.69
C GLU A 11 -3.05 -11.76 4.04
N PHE A 12 -2.02 -12.42 4.57
CA PHE A 12 -1.97 -13.88 4.76
C PHE A 12 -1.56 -14.29 6.16
N MET A 13 -1.83 -15.55 6.51
CA MET A 13 -1.48 -16.08 7.82
C MET A 13 0.04 -16.27 7.94
N HIS A 14 0.69 -15.43 8.76
CA HIS A 14 2.15 -15.43 8.94
C HIS A 14 2.67 -16.53 9.86
N LYS A 15 1.84 -17.04 10.77
CA LYS A 15 2.25 -17.96 11.84
C LYS A 15 1.36 -19.20 11.83
N ASP A 16 1.65 -20.10 10.90
CA ASP A 16 1.18 -21.48 10.96
C ASP A 16 2.41 -22.39 10.75
N PRO A 17 2.90 -23.07 11.80
CA PRO A 17 4.08 -23.92 11.69
C PRO A 17 3.82 -25.21 10.90
N PHE A 18 2.55 -25.56 10.65
CA PHE A 18 2.16 -26.78 9.95
C PHE A 18 1.93 -26.56 8.46
N VAL A 19 2.02 -25.31 7.97
CA VAL A 19 1.75 -24.97 6.57
C VAL A 19 3.00 -24.34 5.92
N PRO A 20 3.58 -24.98 4.89
CA PRO A 20 4.66 -24.39 4.09
C PRO A 20 4.28 -23.02 3.53
N ASP A 21 5.24 -22.11 3.30
CA ASP A 21 4.92 -20.74 2.91
C ASP A 21 4.02 -20.65 1.67
N ILE A 22 4.31 -21.46 0.65
CA ILE A 22 3.54 -21.54 -0.60
C ILE A 22 2.07 -21.90 -0.36
N GLY A 23 1.78 -22.69 0.69
CA GLY A 23 0.43 -23.15 1.03
C GLY A 23 -0.35 -22.22 1.96
N ARG A 24 0.26 -21.12 2.45
CA ARG A 24 -0.35 -20.24 3.44
C ARG A 24 -1.59 -19.53 2.87
N PRO A 25 -2.77 -19.67 3.50
CA PRO A 25 -3.99 -19.02 3.04
C PRO A 25 -4.01 -17.52 3.40
N MET A 26 -4.87 -16.76 2.69
CA MET A 26 -5.19 -15.39 3.09
C MET A 26 -5.94 -15.35 4.43
N THR A 27 -5.72 -14.30 5.22
CA THR A 27 -6.52 -14.05 6.43
C THR A 27 -7.94 -13.62 6.06
N ARG A 28 -8.88 -13.77 7.00
CA ARG A 28 -10.25 -13.23 6.82
C ARG A 28 -10.25 -11.72 6.58
N LYS A 29 -9.33 -10.99 7.24
CA LYS A 29 -9.15 -9.55 7.02
C LYS A 29 -8.61 -9.28 5.62
N GLY A 30 -7.53 -9.97 5.21
CA GLY A 30 -6.95 -9.84 3.88
C GLY A 30 -7.94 -10.10 2.76
N ARG A 31 -8.79 -11.14 2.91
CA ARG A 31 -9.86 -11.43 1.96
C ARG A 31 -10.89 -10.30 1.85
N ARG A 32 -11.30 -9.69 2.96
CA ARG A 32 -12.24 -8.55 2.96
C ARG A 32 -11.64 -7.31 2.31
N ASP A 33 -10.40 -6.97 2.67
CA ASP A 33 -9.70 -5.81 2.12
C ASP A 33 -9.53 -5.99 0.60
N LEU A 34 -9.12 -7.18 0.18
CA LEU A 34 -8.97 -7.53 -1.22
C LEU A 34 -10.31 -7.48 -1.98
N GLN A 35 -11.41 -7.97 -1.40
CA GLN A 35 -12.73 -7.84 -2.03
C GLN A 35 -13.14 -6.38 -2.25
N ALA A 36 -12.83 -5.49 -1.31
CA ALA A 36 -13.10 -4.07 -1.44
C ALA A 36 -12.21 -3.39 -2.49
N VAL A 37 -10.94 -3.81 -2.60
CA VAL A 37 -10.04 -3.34 -3.66
C VAL A 37 -10.48 -3.84 -5.03
N ALA A 38 -10.78 -5.13 -5.16
CA ALA A 38 -11.21 -5.73 -6.42
C ALA A 38 -12.56 -5.17 -6.91
N ALA A 39 -13.44 -4.73 -6.01
CA ALA A 39 -14.65 -4.00 -6.39
C ALA A 39 -14.32 -2.65 -7.06
N ARG A 40 -13.38 -1.88 -6.50
CA ARG A 40 -12.92 -0.62 -7.12
C ARG A 40 -12.18 -0.85 -8.43
N PHE A 41 -11.45 -1.94 -8.54
CA PHE A 41 -10.83 -2.33 -9.82
C PHE A 41 -11.89 -2.56 -10.90
N ALA A 42 -12.99 -3.24 -10.58
CA ALA A 42 -14.07 -3.47 -11.54
C ALA A 42 -14.74 -2.16 -12.01
N GLU A 43 -14.80 -1.12 -11.16
CA GLU A 43 -15.31 0.21 -11.53
C GLU A 43 -14.44 0.91 -12.60
N LEU A 44 -13.18 0.49 -12.79
CA LEU A 44 -12.31 1.00 -13.85
C LEU A 44 -12.72 0.49 -15.24
N ASN A 45 -13.61 -0.50 -15.33
CA ASN A 45 -14.01 -1.17 -16.59
C ASN A 45 -12.82 -1.72 -17.39
N ILE A 46 -11.76 -2.14 -16.70
CA ILE A 46 -10.60 -2.82 -17.28
C ILE A 46 -10.78 -4.33 -17.07
N VAL A 47 -10.80 -5.10 -18.17
CA VAL A 47 -10.87 -6.56 -18.13
C VAL A 47 -9.53 -7.11 -18.66
N PRO A 48 -8.73 -7.80 -17.82
CA PRO A 48 -7.52 -8.45 -18.29
C PRO A 48 -7.83 -9.57 -19.30
N ASP A 49 -7.01 -9.72 -20.33
CA ASP A 49 -7.06 -10.88 -21.23
C ASP A 49 -6.51 -12.13 -20.54
N LEU A 50 -5.54 -11.93 -19.65
CA LEU A 50 -4.86 -12.97 -18.90
C LEU A 50 -4.48 -12.47 -17.49
N ILE A 51 -4.66 -13.33 -16.50
CA ILE A 51 -4.09 -13.17 -15.16
C ILE A 51 -2.99 -14.21 -14.97
N VAL A 52 -1.77 -13.77 -14.70
CA VAL A 52 -0.63 -14.64 -14.37
C VAL A 52 -0.34 -14.52 -12.87
N THR A 53 -0.20 -15.65 -12.20
CA THR A 53 -0.02 -15.70 -10.74
C THR A 53 1.22 -16.49 -10.36
N SER A 54 1.87 -16.08 -9.28
CA SER A 54 2.77 -17.00 -8.57
C SER A 54 2.01 -18.26 -8.10
N PRO A 55 2.69 -19.41 -7.98
CA PRO A 55 2.14 -20.67 -7.47
C PRO A 55 1.66 -20.61 -6.01
N ALA A 56 1.98 -19.56 -5.26
CA ALA A 56 1.53 -19.44 -3.88
C ALA A 56 -0.01 -19.41 -3.79
N ARG A 57 -0.57 -20.12 -2.82
CA ARG A 57 -2.03 -20.17 -2.59
C ARG A 57 -2.65 -18.78 -2.49
N ARG A 58 -1.99 -17.85 -1.78
CA ARG A 58 -2.45 -16.47 -1.59
C ARG A 58 -2.49 -15.63 -2.88
N THR A 59 -1.60 -15.87 -3.84
CA THR A 59 -1.61 -15.20 -5.15
C THR A 59 -2.72 -15.77 -6.04
N GLY A 60 -2.89 -17.09 -6.05
CA GLY A 60 -4.03 -17.74 -6.72
C GLY A 60 -5.38 -17.29 -6.19
N GLU A 61 -5.59 -17.29 -4.86
CA GLU A 61 -6.83 -16.79 -4.25
C GLU A 61 -7.06 -15.30 -4.56
N THR A 62 -5.98 -14.52 -4.70
CA THR A 62 -6.07 -13.11 -5.07
C THR A 62 -6.57 -12.95 -6.51
N ALA A 63 -5.97 -13.67 -7.45
CA ALA A 63 -6.37 -13.68 -8.85
C ALA A 63 -7.82 -14.11 -9.05
N GLU A 64 -8.28 -15.15 -8.34
CA GLU A 64 -9.67 -15.57 -8.41
C GLU A 64 -10.65 -14.48 -7.95
N ILE A 65 -10.28 -13.67 -6.95
CA ILE A 65 -11.13 -12.59 -6.47
C ILE A 65 -11.21 -11.46 -7.50
N PHE A 66 -10.08 -11.06 -8.10
CA PHE A 66 -10.07 -10.08 -9.18
C PHE A 66 -10.83 -10.60 -10.42
N GLY A 67 -10.53 -11.80 -10.89
CA GLY A 67 -11.17 -12.41 -12.05
C GLY A 67 -12.69 -12.50 -11.90
N ARG A 68 -13.19 -12.99 -10.74
CA ARG A 68 -14.64 -13.02 -10.47
C ARG A 68 -15.30 -11.64 -10.52
N LYS A 69 -14.59 -10.57 -10.14
CA LYS A 69 -15.14 -9.21 -10.13
C LYS A 69 -15.29 -8.62 -11.52
N VAL A 70 -14.49 -9.07 -12.48
CA VAL A 70 -14.53 -8.62 -13.88
C VAL A 70 -15.07 -9.67 -14.84
N GLY A 71 -15.62 -10.77 -14.32
CA GLY A 71 -16.23 -11.83 -15.14
C GLY A 71 -15.24 -12.72 -15.90
N LEU A 72 -13.98 -12.76 -15.48
CA LEU A 72 -12.94 -13.55 -16.14
C LEU A 72 -13.06 -15.04 -15.81
N SER A 73 -12.90 -15.89 -16.81
CA SER A 73 -12.94 -17.35 -16.65
C SER A 73 -11.61 -17.91 -16.12
N ARG A 74 -11.63 -19.15 -15.63
CA ARG A 74 -10.46 -19.79 -15.02
C ARG A 74 -9.37 -20.17 -16.03
N ASP A 75 -9.72 -20.43 -17.28
CA ASP A 75 -8.79 -20.72 -18.37
C ASP A 75 -7.97 -19.49 -18.79
N GLN A 76 -8.41 -18.28 -18.43
CA GLN A 76 -7.67 -17.04 -18.57
C GLN A 76 -6.77 -16.75 -17.35
N MET A 77 -6.54 -17.75 -16.49
CA MET A 77 -5.60 -17.67 -15.37
C MET A 77 -4.48 -18.68 -15.57
N GLN A 78 -3.24 -18.22 -15.45
CA GLN A 78 -2.04 -19.04 -15.62
C GLN A 78 -1.13 -18.91 -14.39
N VAL A 79 -0.55 -20.04 -13.99
CA VAL A 79 0.47 -20.05 -12.93
C VAL A 79 1.83 -19.92 -13.61
N ASN A 80 2.68 -19.06 -13.07
CA ASN A 80 4.07 -18.93 -13.49
C ASN A 80 4.98 -18.98 -12.25
N GLU A 81 5.85 -19.99 -12.22
CA GLU A 81 6.81 -20.23 -11.13
C GLU A 81 7.81 -19.08 -10.97
N ASP A 82 8.15 -18.37 -12.07
CA ASP A 82 9.07 -17.23 -12.06
C ASP A 82 8.53 -16.00 -11.31
N LEU A 83 7.26 -16.04 -10.86
CA LEU A 83 6.68 -15.01 -10.00
C LEU A 83 6.81 -15.33 -8.50
N PHE A 84 7.21 -16.54 -8.11
CA PHE A 84 7.50 -16.90 -6.72
C PHE A 84 8.92 -16.50 -6.35
N GLU A 85 9.09 -15.81 -5.22
CA GLU A 85 10.40 -15.31 -4.77
C GLU A 85 11.17 -14.49 -5.83
N ALA A 86 10.45 -13.93 -6.79
CA ALA A 86 11.00 -13.18 -7.91
C ALA A 86 11.66 -11.87 -7.47
N GLU A 87 12.57 -11.39 -8.30
CA GLU A 87 12.99 -10.00 -8.37
C GLU A 87 12.36 -9.31 -9.60
N LYS A 88 12.55 -7.99 -9.68
CA LYS A 88 12.07 -7.16 -10.81
C LYS A 88 12.52 -7.68 -12.18
N ARG A 89 13.71 -8.30 -12.28
CA ARG A 89 14.24 -8.78 -13.56
C ARG A 89 13.52 -10.06 -14.00
N GLU A 90 13.16 -10.95 -13.08
CA GLU A 90 12.32 -12.11 -13.40
C GLU A 90 10.92 -11.70 -13.82
N ILE A 91 10.30 -10.76 -13.10
CA ILE A 91 9.00 -10.23 -13.49
C ILE A 91 9.07 -9.60 -14.90
N LEU A 92 10.14 -8.85 -15.22
CA LEU A 92 10.31 -8.29 -16.56
C LEU A 92 10.47 -9.38 -17.64
N ARG A 93 11.19 -10.48 -17.34
CA ARG A 93 11.26 -11.63 -18.26
C ARG A 93 9.90 -12.24 -18.51
N VAL A 94 9.08 -12.42 -17.46
CA VAL A 94 7.70 -12.90 -17.60
C VAL A 94 6.91 -11.97 -18.51
N VAL A 95 7.02 -10.65 -18.32
CA VAL A 95 6.38 -9.66 -19.20
C VAL A 95 6.86 -9.82 -20.64
N HIS A 96 8.16 -9.91 -20.90
CA HIS A 96 8.74 -10.05 -22.25
C HIS A 96 8.33 -11.32 -23.00
N LEU A 97 7.85 -12.33 -22.30
CA LEU A 97 7.42 -13.62 -22.85
C LEU A 97 5.91 -13.69 -23.11
N LEU A 98 5.14 -12.66 -22.74
CA LEU A 98 3.70 -12.60 -23.03
C LEU A 98 3.43 -12.55 -24.53
N ASP A 99 2.34 -13.19 -24.95
CA ASP A 99 1.87 -13.12 -26.34
C ASP A 99 1.39 -11.70 -26.67
N ASP A 100 1.88 -11.14 -27.77
CA ASP A 100 1.50 -9.81 -28.26
C ASP A 100 0.03 -9.73 -28.72
N LYS A 101 -0.70 -10.84 -28.77
CA LYS A 101 -2.17 -10.85 -28.91
C LYS A 101 -2.91 -10.40 -27.64
N LEU A 102 -2.26 -10.46 -26.47
CA LEU A 102 -2.81 -9.97 -25.22
C LEU A 102 -2.56 -8.47 -25.13
N ASP A 103 -3.58 -7.67 -24.90
CA ASP A 103 -3.48 -6.22 -24.73
C ASP A 103 -3.45 -5.82 -23.25
N THR A 104 -4.12 -6.57 -22.38
CA THR A 104 -4.16 -6.32 -20.93
C THR A 104 -3.78 -7.58 -20.16
N VAL A 105 -2.72 -7.50 -19.36
CA VAL A 105 -2.26 -8.63 -18.53
C VAL A 105 -2.12 -8.19 -17.08
N MET A 106 -2.65 -9.01 -16.17
CA MET A 106 -2.51 -8.83 -14.73
C MET A 106 -1.49 -9.82 -14.17
N LEU A 107 -0.47 -9.32 -13.47
CA LEU A 107 0.49 -10.13 -12.73
C LEU A 107 0.19 -10.05 -11.23
N VAL A 108 0.02 -11.21 -10.59
CA VAL A 108 -0.24 -11.32 -9.16
C VAL A 108 0.95 -11.99 -8.47
N GLY A 109 1.68 -11.22 -7.65
CA GLY A 109 2.89 -11.70 -7.00
C GLY A 109 3.15 -11.09 -5.63
N HIS A 110 4.43 -11.07 -5.26
CA HIS A 110 4.91 -10.78 -3.91
C HIS A 110 5.72 -9.49 -3.86
N ASP A 111 5.73 -8.88 -2.67
CA ASP A 111 6.74 -7.87 -2.35
C ASP A 111 8.01 -8.56 -1.82
N PRO A 112 9.21 -7.96 -2.02
CA PRO A 112 9.44 -6.60 -2.54
C PRO A 112 9.40 -6.47 -4.07
N ALA A 113 9.30 -7.58 -4.79
CA ALA A 113 9.41 -7.65 -6.24
C ALA A 113 8.41 -6.75 -6.98
N MET A 114 7.13 -6.79 -6.58
CA MET A 114 6.07 -6.00 -7.22
C MET A 114 6.27 -4.50 -7.04
N SER A 115 6.58 -4.05 -5.82
CA SER A 115 6.94 -2.65 -5.57
C SER A 115 8.19 -2.24 -6.36
N SER A 116 9.23 -3.09 -6.36
CA SER A 116 10.47 -2.82 -7.09
C SER A 116 10.22 -2.70 -8.59
N MET A 117 9.45 -3.62 -9.18
CA MET A 117 9.08 -3.59 -10.59
C MET A 117 8.34 -2.31 -10.96
N LEU A 118 7.34 -1.92 -10.16
CA LEU A 118 6.59 -0.68 -10.36
C LEU A 118 7.50 0.55 -10.39
N HIS A 119 8.39 0.69 -9.41
CA HIS A 119 9.32 1.83 -9.33
C HIS A 119 10.21 1.91 -10.57
N HIS A 120 10.74 0.76 -11.01
CA HIS A 120 11.67 0.73 -12.14
C HIS A 120 10.96 0.94 -13.46
N LEU A 121 9.74 0.44 -13.66
CA LEU A 121 8.97 0.66 -14.89
C LEU A 121 8.60 2.13 -15.09
N VAL A 122 8.23 2.82 -14.01
CA VAL A 122 7.79 4.23 -14.04
C VAL A 122 8.97 5.21 -13.91
N ASN A 123 10.11 4.76 -13.37
CA ASN A 123 11.27 5.60 -13.01
C ASN A 123 10.88 6.74 -12.04
N ALA A 124 10.12 6.39 -11.02
CA ALA A 124 9.73 7.28 -9.94
C ALA A 124 9.73 6.52 -8.61
N ASP A 125 9.92 7.25 -7.51
CA ASP A 125 9.69 6.73 -6.17
C ASP A 125 8.19 6.60 -5.94
N VAL A 126 7.63 5.48 -6.40
CA VAL A 126 6.23 5.13 -6.17
C VAL A 126 6.08 4.62 -4.72
N TYR A 127 4.87 4.69 -4.18
CA TYR A 127 4.61 4.12 -2.87
C TYR A 127 4.73 2.59 -2.90
N LYS A 128 5.31 2.03 -1.83
CA LYS A 128 5.31 0.59 -1.56
C LYS A 128 3.90 0.02 -1.66
N LEU A 129 3.71 -1.00 -2.49
CA LEU A 129 2.44 -1.70 -2.61
C LEU A 129 2.13 -2.39 -1.29
N LYS A 130 0.98 -2.06 -0.67
CA LYS A 130 0.49 -2.77 0.51
C LYS A 130 -0.15 -4.09 0.08
N PHE A 131 -0.44 -4.98 1.03
CA PHE A 131 -1.22 -6.17 0.70
C PHE A 131 -2.51 -5.80 -0.02
N ALA A 132 -2.87 -6.53 -1.08
CA ALA A 132 -4.00 -6.26 -1.96
C ALA A 132 -3.95 -4.95 -2.76
N SER A 133 -2.83 -4.22 -2.81
CA SER A 133 -2.66 -3.08 -3.72
C SER A 133 -2.53 -3.52 -5.18
N PHE A 134 -2.98 -2.67 -6.11
CA PHE A 134 -2.71 -2.83 -7.54
C PHE A 134 -2.30 -1.52 -8.21
N ALA A 135 -1.53 -1.63 -9.29
CA ALA A 135 -1.16 -0.53 -10.17
C ALA A 135 -1.48 -0.90 -11.62
N VAL A 136 -1.97 0.08 -12.40
CA VAL A 136 -2.25 -0.04 -13.84
C VAL A 136 -1.25 0.81 -14.59
N LEU A 137 -0.55 0.20 -15.54
CA LEU A 137 0.55 0.79 -16.29
C LEU A 137 0.28 0.67 -17.79
N ASN A 138 0.58 1.73 -18.55
CA ASN A 138 0.64 1.67 -20.00
C ASN A 138 2.08 1.47 -20.47
N ILE A 139 2.27 0.56 -21.41
CA ILE A 139 3.53 0.28 -22.09
C ILE A 139 3.34 0.51 -23.59
N SER A 140 4.26 1.25 -24.20
CA SER A 140 4.27 1.48 -25.64
C SER A 140 4.91 0.30 -26.39
N GLY A 141 4.35 -0.06 -27.54
CA GLY A 141 4.87 -1.15 -28.37
C GLY A 141 4.36 -2.54 -27.98
N ARG A 142 5.24 -3.53 -28.09
CA ARG A 142 5.03 -4.95 -27.75
C ARG A 142 5.44 -5.23 -26.32
N TRP A 143 5.06 -6.39 -25.79
CA TRP A 143 5.45 -6.80 -24.45
C TRP A 143 6.97 -6.86 -24.26
N ARG A 144 7.70 -7.33 -25.28
CA ARG A 144 9.18 -7.36 -25.29
C ARG A 144 9.82 -5.97 -25.28
N ASP A 145 9.09 -4.93 -25.66
CA ASP A 145 9.58 -3.55 -25.65
C ASP A 145 9.46 -2.90 -24.26
N ALA A 146 8.81 -3.57 -23.30
CA ALA A 146 8.74 -3.13 -21.92
C ALA A 146 10.15 -2.92 -21.36
N SER A 147 10.43 -1.74 -20.84
CA SER A 147 11.72 -1.43 -20.22
C SER A 147 11.54 -0.52 -19.02
N PHE A 148 12.55 -0.49 -18.17
CA PHE A 148 12.57 0.45 -17.06
C PHE A 148 12.53 1.90 -17.56
N GLY A 149 11.76 2.73 -16.85
CA GLY A 149 11.52 4.15 -17.13
C GLY A 149 10.70 4.45 -18.38
N ARG A 150 9.97 3.48 -18.93
CA ARG A 150 9.16 3.67 -20.14
C ARG A 150 7.67 3.35 -19.96
N ALA A 151 7.25 2.97 -18.77
CA ALA A 151 5.84 2.77 -18.48
C ALA A 151 5.22 4.04 -17.89
N GLU A 152 3.97 4.31 -18.26
CA GLU A 152 3.16 5.37 -17.67
C GLU A 152 2.26 4.78 -16.58
N LEU A 153 2.28 5.35 -15.38
CA LEU A 153 1.36 4.97 -14.30
C LEU A 153 0.00 5.63 -14.51
N VAL A 154 -1.02 4.82 -14.82
CA VAL A 154 -2.39 5.28 -15.07
C VAL A 154 -3.20 5.31 -13.78
N HIS A 155 -3.06 4.28 -12.94
CA HIS A 155 -3.81 4.15 -11.71
C HIS A 155 -3.02 3.41 -10.65
N LEU A 156 -3.18 3.82 -9.39
CA LEU A 156 -2.63 3.11 -8.22
C LEU A 156 -3.71 3.08 -7.15
N ASP A 157 -4.12 1.88 -6.75
CA ASP A 157 -5.05 1.69 -5.64
C ASP A 157 -4.37 0.93 -4.50
N VAL A 158 -4.64 1.41 -3.29
CA VAL A 158 -4.19 0.78 -2.06
C VAL A 158 -5.39 0.53 -1.14
N PRO A 159 -5.39 -0.54 -0.34
CA PRO A 159 -6.45 -0.76 0.63
C PRO A 159 -6.52 0.43 1.59
N ARG A 160 -7.71 1.02 1.67
CA ARG A 160 -8.04 2.00 2.68
C ARG A 160 -8.41 1.26 3.98
N PRO A 161 -8.14 1.85 5.16
CA PRO A 161 -8.71 1.32 6.39
C PRO A 161 -10.23 1.26 6.21
N VAL A 162 -10.80 0.05 6.18
CA VAL A 162 -12.25 -0.08 6.25
C VAL A 162 -12.64 0.47 7.62
N PRO A 163 -13.50 1.51 7.71
CA PRO A 163 -13.98 1.95 9.02
C PRO A 163 -14.66 0.75 9.66
N VAL A 164 -14.01 0.22 10.69
CA VAL A 164 -14.57 -0.87 11.47
C VAL A 164 -15.90 -0.35 12.01
N LYS A 165 -16.99 -1.12 11.96
CA LYS A 165 -18.15 -0.84 12.81
C LYS A 165 -17.71 -1.15 14.24
N ILE A 166 -17.05 -0.17 14.85
CA ILE A 166 -16.52 -0.23 16.20
C ILE A 166 -17.74 -0.19 17.14
N GLY A 167 -17.88 -1.20 18.01
CA GLY A 167 -18.88 -1.18 19.08
C GLY A 167 -18.61 -0.02 20.04
N TRP A 168 -19.62 0.43 20.77
CA TRP A 168 -19.49 1.62 21.63
C TRP A 168 -18.34 1.52 22.64
N ARG A 169 -18.01 0.30 23.12
CA ARG A 169 -16.91 0.04 24.07
C ARG A 169 -15.54 0.34 23.47
N GLU A 170 -15.33 -0.03 22.20
CA GLU A 170 -14.07 0.19 21.51
C GLU A 170 -13.94 1.64 21.02
N LYS A 171 -15.06 2.34 20.73
CA LYS A 171 -15.08 3.79 20.51
C LYS A 171 -14.61 4.55 21.75
N LEU A 172 -15.08 4.16 22.94
CA LEU A 172 -14.62 4.72 24.21
C LEU A 172 -13.13 4.47 24.44
N ALA A 173 -12.62 3.28 24.12
CA ALA A 173 -11.20 2.95 24.26
C ALA A 173 -10.30 3.75 23.29
N CYS A 174 -10.77 4.01 22.06
CA CYS A 174 -10.08 4.87 21.08
C CYS A 174 -10.09 6.34 21.54
N TRP A 175 -11.25 6.83 21.99
CA TRP A 175 -11.42 8.19 22.50
C TRP A 175 -10.54 8.46 23.73
N LYS A 176 -10.42 7.48 24.64
CA LYS A 176 -9.55 7.58 25.82
C LYS A 176 -8.08 7.65 25.44
N ARG A 177 -7.65 6.99 24.35
CA ARG A 177 -6.27 7.01 23.85
C ARG A 177 -5.90 8.33 23.16
N GLU A 178 -6.79 8.88 22.34
CA GLU A 178 -6.60 10.21 21.71
C GLU A 178 -6.59 11.35 22.74
N ARG A 179 -7.37 11.23 23.83
CA ARG A 179 -7.43 12.26 24.87
C ARG A 179 -6.15 12.31 25.73
N ILE A 180 -5.43 11.19 25.87
CA ILE A 180 -4.14 11.13 26.58
C ILE A 180 -3.05 11.90 25.81
N GLN A 181 -2.99 11.77 24.48
CA GLN A 181 -2.04 12.55 23.68
C GLN A 181 -2.32 14.07 23.70
N LYS A 182 -3.60 14.47 23.78
CA LYS A 182 -3.97 15.90 23.87
C LYS A 182 -3.66 16.52 25.25
N LEU A 183 -3.70 15.74 26.32
CA LEU A 183 -3.36 16.19 27.68
C LEU A 183 -1.86 16.44 27.84
N GLU A 184 -1.00 15.62 27.25
CA GLU A 184 0.46 15.85 27.29
C GLU A 184 0.86 17.14 26.55
N VAL A 185 0.30 17.38 25.36
CA VAL A 185 0.56 18.61 24.59
C VAL A 185 0.05 19.85 25.32
N PHE A 186 -1.10 19.77 25.99
CA PHE A 186 -1.64 20.87 26.79
C PHE A 186 -0.77 21.17 28.03
N SER A 187 -0.23 20.12 28.66
CA SER A 187 0.67 20.25 29.81
C SER A 187 1.97 20.97 29.44
N VAL A 188 2.59 20.59 28.31
CA VAL A 188 3.80 21.23 27.79
C VAL A 188 3.53 22.70 27.44
N PHE A 189 2.39 22.99 26.81
CA PHE A 189 2.00 24.37 26.49
C PHE A 189 1.84 25.25 27.74
N MET A 190 1.22 24.74 28.81
CA MET A 190 1.05 25.48 30.06
C MET A 190 2.38 25.77 30.76
N VAL A 191 3.30 24.80 30.77
CA VAL A 191 4.65 25.00 31.35
C VAL A 191 5.42 26.06 30.55
N CYS A 192 5.38 26.01 29.21
CA CYS A 192 6.01 27.03 28.37
C CYS A 192 5.42 28.43 28.62
N LEU A 193 4.10 28.55 28.75
CA LEU A 193 3.45 29.84 29.03
C LEU A 193 3.89 30.43 30.37
N LEU A 194 3.97 29.61 31.43
CA LEU A 194 4.41 30.04 32.75
C LEU A 194 5.88 30.52 32.74
N LEU A 195 6.77 29.84 32.00
CA LEU A 195 8.16 30.26 31.85
C LEU A 195 8.28 31.60 31.12
N ILE A 196 7.48 31.82 30.07
CA ILE A 196 7.45 33.11 29.34
C ILE A 196 6.97 34.22 30.27
N LEU A 197 5.89 34.02 31.01
CA LEU A 197 5.38 35.02 31.95
C LEU A 197 6.39 35.35 33.05
N ALA A 198 7.10 34.35 33.58
CA ALA A 198 8.17 34.56 34.55
C ALA A 198 9.34 35.38 33.97
N ALA A 199 9.75 35.10 32.73
CA ALA A 199 10.80 35.86 32.04
C ALA A 199 10.39 37.32 31.78
N VAL A 200 9.14 37.56 31.38
CA VAL A 200 8.59 38.91 31.20
C VAL A 200 8.55 39.66 32.52
N ALA A 201 8.07 39.02 33.60
CA ALA A 201 8.06 39.62 34.93
C ALA A 201 9.48 39.96 35.42
N ALA A 202 10.46 39.08 35.18
CA ALA A 202 11.87 39.34 35.51
C ALA A 202 12.44 40.51 34.71
N MET A 203 12.11 40.62 33.41
CA MET A 203 12.51 41.78 32.60
C MET A 203 11.91 43.08 33.12
N ILE A 204 10.61 43.10 33.44
CA ILE A 204 9.93 44.28 34.01
C ILE A 204 10.56 44.67 35.35
N TYR A 205 10.84 43.69 36.21
CA TYR A 205 11.52 43.93 37.49
C TYR A 205 12.91 44.53 37.28
N PHE A 206 13.70 43.98 36.35
CA PHE A 206 15.06 44.45 36.07
C PHE A 206 15.08 45.85 35.45
N THR A 207 14.15 46.15 34.54
CA THR A 207 14.03 47.52 33.97
C THR A 207 13.57 48.53 35.01
N ALA A 208 12.61 48.16 35.87
CA ALA A 208 12.19 49.00 36.99
C ALA A 208 13.33 49.25 37.99
N HIS A 209 14.12 48.22 38.32
CA HIS A 209 15.24 48.34 39.25
C HIS A 209 16.39 49.17 38.67
N LYS A 210 16.67 49.04 37.36
CA LYS A 210 17.67 49.87 36.68
C LYS A 210 17.24 51.34 36.59
N ALA A 211 15.94 51.60 36.46
CA ALA A 211 15.38 52.96 36.45
C ALA A 211 15.43 53.63 37.83
N SER A 212 15.48 52.87 38.93
CA SER A 212 15.52 53.41 40.30
C SER A 212 16.92 53.77 40.82
N GLY A 213 17.96 53.76 39.97
CA GLY A 213 19.24 54.42 40.28
C GLY A 213 20.14 53.74 41.34
N GLY A 214 20.07 52.42 41.50
CA GLY A 214 21.01 51.68 42.34
C GLY A 214 22.41 51.60 41.70
N THR A 215 23.34 52.44 42.15
CA THR A 215 24.78 52.15 42.06
C THR A 215 25.12 51.03 43.06
N PRO A 216 26.11 50.16 42.76
CA PRO A 216 26.37 48.93 43.51
C PRO A 216 26.70 49.16 44.99
#